data_AF-A0A7Y6CGG2-F1
#
_entry.id   AF-A0A7Y6CGG2-F1
#
_cell.length_a   1.000
_cell.length_b   1.000
_cell.length_c   1.000
_cell.angle_alpha   90.00
_cell.angle_beta   90.00
_cell.angle_gamma   90.00
#
_symmetry.space_group_name_H-M   'P 1'
#
loop_
_entity.id
_entity.type
_entity.pdbx_description
1 polymer ?
#
loop_
_entity_poly.entity_id
_entity_poly.type
_entity_poly.pdbx_seq_one_letter_code
_entity_poly.pdbx_strand_id
1 'polypeptide(L)'
;MFDALFEALREPEAFMALWADDADIALRGSELAERDDGPAQLRAHVDAIAASPTEIRFVWEERRLHEEGDVAWINATGTVNGAPYRLTAVLVRRRGEWRWHTFSGGEPR
;
A
#
# COMPACT_ATOMS: atom_id res chain seq x y z
N MET A 1 -5.78 9.87 -2.11
CA MET A 1 -4.52 9.31 -1.57
C MET A 1 -4.57 7.79 -1.45
N PHE A 2 -5.55 7.20 -0.77
CA PHE A 2 -5.64 5.73 -0.65
C PHE A 2 -5.70 5.05 -2.03
N ASP A 3 -6.66 5.42 -2.88
CA ASP A 3 -6.82 4.81 -4.21
C ASP A 3 -5.62 5.10 -5.13
N ALA A 4 -4.99 6.27 -4.96
CA ALA A 4 -3.83 6.69 -5.75
C ALA A 4 -2.64 5.72 -5.67
N LEU A 5 -2.46 5.02 -4.54
CA LEU A 5 -1.40 4.01 -4.42
C LEU A 5 -1.61 2.87 -5.42
N PHE A 6 -2.85 2.42 -5.58
CA PHE A 6 -3.22 1.31 -6.45
C PHE A 6 -3.19 1.72 -7.93
N GLU A 7 -3.56 2.97 -8.22
CA GLU A 7 -3.43 3.57 -9.55
C GLU A 7 -1.95 3.68 -9.97
N ALA A 8 -1.06 3.95 -9.01
CA ALA A 8 0.37 4.13 -9.24
C ALA A 8 1.21 2.84 -9.25
N LEU A 9 0.64 1.64 -9.11
CA LEU A 9 1.39 0.37 -8.98
C LEU A 9 2.38 0.09 -10.12
N ARG A 10 2.15 0.67 -11.30
CA ARG A 10 3.03 0.53 -12.48
C ARG A 10 3.91 1.76 -12.75
N GLU A 11 3.87 2.74 -11.85
CA GLU A 11 4.60 4.00 -11.96
C GLU A 11 5.51 4.15 -10.73
N PRO A 12 6.71 3.56 -10.72
CA PRO A 12 7.57 3.50 -9.54
C PRO A 12 7.78 4.85 -8.85
N GLU A 13 7.97 5.92 -9.62
CA GLU A 13 8.15 7.27 -9.06
C GLU A 13 6.88 7.80 -8.39
N ALA A 14 5.72 7.63 -9.03
CA ALA A 14 4.44 8.07 -8.47
C ALA A 14 4.06 7.23 -7.24
N PHE A 15 4.33 5.93 -7.28
CA PHE A 15 4.13 5.03 -6.15
C PHE A 15 4.99 5.45 -4.96
N MET A 16 6.30 5.60 -5.16
CA MET A 16 7.23 5.98 -4.09
C MET A 16 6.92 7.36 -3.51
N ALA A 17 6.44 8.31 -4.33
CA ALA A 17 6.04 9.64 -3.86
C ALA A 17 4.85 9.62 -2.88
N LEU A 18 4.07 8.54 -2.81
CA LEU A 18 2.95 8.40 -1.89
C LEU A 18 3.38 7.92 -0.49
N TRP A 19 4.59 7.38 -0.34
CA TRP A 19 5.12 6.88 0.93
C TRP A 19 5.81 7.97 1.75
N ALA A 20 5.86 7.75 3.06
CA ALA A 20 6.61 8.61 3.97
C ALA A 20 8.13 8.47 3.72
N ASP A 21 8.90 9.50 4.08
CA ASP A 21 10.36 9.48 4.04
C ASP A 21 11.00 8.80 5.26
N ASP A 22 10.18 8.16 6.09
CA ASP A 22 10.61 7.41 7.28
C ASP A 22 11.38 6.13 6.87
N ALA A 23 12.39 5.74 7.66
CA ALA A 23 13.24 4.59 7.34
C ALA A 23 12.54 3.24 7.55
N ASP A 24 11.45 3.23 8.33
CA ASP A 24 10.71 2.06 8.80
C ASP A 24 9.33 1.90 8.13
N ILE A 25 9.11 2.54 6.97
CA ILE A 25 7.96 2.20 6.14
C ILE A 25 7.94 0.71 5.80
N ALA A 26 6.76 0.12 5.75
CA ALA A 26 6.63 -1.33 5.60
C ALA A 26 5.49 -1.73 4.67
N LEU A 27 5.77 -2.75 3.84
CA LEU A 27 4.76 -3.46 3.06
C LEU A 27 4.74 -4.93 3.45
N ARG A 28 3.54 -5.45 3.71
CA ARG A 28 3.23 -6.86 3.92
C ARG A 28 2.07 -7.24 2.99
N GLY A 29 2.34 -8.14 2.05
CA GLY A 29 1.34 -8.70 1.15
C GLY A 29 0.73 -10.01 1.68
N SER A 30 0.04 -10.72 0.79
CA SER A 30 -0.60 -12.01 1.11
C SER A 30 0.41 -13.08 1.47
N GLU A 31 1.53 -13.12 0.78
CA GLU A 31 2.55 -14.14 0.98
C GLU A 31 3.59 -13.69 2.00
N LEU A 32 4.11 -14.64 2.80
CA LEU A 32 5.15 -14.32 3.80
C LEU A 32 6.42 -13.71 3.19
N ALA A 33 6.69 -14.00 1.92
CA ALA A 33 7.80 -13.45 1.16
C ALA A 33 7.50 -12.05 0.59
N GLU A 34 6.23 -11.62 0.54
CA GLU A 34 5.83 -10.27 0.12
C GLU A 34 6.04 -9.30 1.28
N ARG A 35 7.33 -9.01 1.52
CA ARG A 35 7.80 -8.31 2.70
C ARG A 35 8.85 -7.28 2.33
N ASP A 36 8.50 -6.00 2.44
CA ASP A 36 9.44 -4.91 2.27
C ASP A 36 9.62 -4.15 3.59
N ASP A 37 10.88 -4.03 4.00
CA ASP A 37 11.33 -3.26 5.16
C ASP A 37 12.15 -2.07 4.70
N GLY A 38 11.51 -0.89 4.68
CA GLY A 38 12.11 0.38 4.33
C GLY A 38 12.10 0.72 2.82
N PRO A 39 12.52 1.95 2.47
CA PRO A 39 12.34 2.50 1.13
C PRO A 39 13.05 1.73 0.00
N ALA A 40 14.23 1.16 0.28
CA ALA A 40 15.01 0.46 -0.74
C ALA A 40 14.33 -0.85 -1.20
N GLN A 41 13.77 -1.62 -0.25
CA GLN A 41 13.07 -2.86 -0.56
C GLN A 41 11.75 -2.57 -1.27
N LEU A 42 11.01 -1.59 -0.77
CA LEU A 42 9.76 -1.14 -1.38
C LEU A 42 9.98 -0.63 -2.82
N ARG A 43 11.08 0.09 -3.07
CA ARG A 43 11.46 0.51 -4.42
C ARG A 43 11.71 -0.68 -5.34
N ALA A 44 12.51 -1.64 -4.89
CA ALA A 44 12.79 -2.84 -5.66
C ALA A 44 11.51 -3.64 -5.96
N HIS A 45 10.57 -3.68 -5.01
CA HIS A 45 9.26 -4.30 -5.20
C HIS A 45 8.46 -3.63 -6.32
N VAL A 46 8.25 -2.30 -6.25
CA VAL A 46 7.44 -1.61 -7.27
C VAL A 46 8.12 -1.63 -8.65
N ASP A 47 9.45 -1.57 -8.71
CA ASP A 47 10.19 -1.76 -9.97
C ASP A 47 9.92 -3.15 -10.57
N ALA A 48 9.86 -4.20 -9.73
CA ALA A 48 9.52 -5.56 -10.17
C ALA A 48 8.07 -5.67 -10.64
N ILE A 49 7.10 -5.02 -9.97
CA ILE A 49 5.71 -4.95 -10.44
C ILE A 49 5.64 -4.25 -11.80
N ALA A 50 6.29 -3.10 -11.96
CA ALA A 50 6.26 -2.32 -13.18
C ALA A 50 6.87 -3.09 -14.39
N ALA A 51 7.93 -3.86 -14.13
CA ALA A 51 8.56 -4.74 -15.12
C ALA A 51 7.76 -6.02 -15.43
N SER A 52 6.83 -6.41 -14.56
CA SER A 52 6.02 -7.61 -14.72
C SER A 52 4.96 -7.44 -15.82
N PRO A 53 4.73 -8.46 -16.66
CA PRO A 53 3.61 -8.49 -17.58
C PRO A 53 2.27 -8.75 -16.87
N THR A 54 2.29 -9.18 -15.61
CA THR A 54 1.08 -9.46 -14.84
C THR A 54 0.34 -8.17 -14.49
N GLU A 55 -0.96 -8.15 -14.77
CA GLU A 55 -1.84 -7.08 -14.30
C GLU A 55 -2.33 -7.42 -12.88
N ILE A 56 -2.20 -6.46 -11.97
CA ILE A 56 -2.73 -6.56 -10.60
C ILE A 56 -3.86 -5.55 -10.51
N ARG A 57 -5.07 -6.03 -10.24
CA ARG A 57 -6.26 -5.19 -10.13
C ARG A 57 -6.90 -5.33 -8.76
N PHE A 58 -6.92 -4.22 -8.03
CA PHE A 58 -7.66 -4.08 -6.78
C PHE A 58 -9.05 -3.49 -7.05
N VAL A 59 -10.07 -4.04 -6.40
CA VAL A 59 -11.42 -3.48 -6.37
C VAL A 59 -11.88 -3.43 -4.92
N TRP A 60 -12.04 -2.23 -4.38
CA TRP A 60 -12.40 -2.01 -2.98
C TRP A 60 -13.90 -1.76 -2.82
N GLU A 61 -14.54 -2.57 -1.99
CA GLU A 61 -15.97 -2.50 -1.68
C GLU A 61 -16.21 -1.59 -0.49
N GLU A 62 -15.36 -1.67 0.53
CA GLU A 62 -15.44 -0.87 1.74
C GLU A 62 -14.08 -0.26 2.08
N ARG A 63 -14.11 0.97 2.62
CA ARG A 63 -12.96 1.69 3.19
C ARG A 63 -13.43 2.40 4.45
N ARG A 64 -12.94 1.98 5.62
CA ARG A 64 -13.21 2.64 6.91
C ARG A 64 -11.99 3.40 7.37
N LEU A 65 -12.07 4.72 7.30
CA LEU A 65 -11.03 5.64 7.78
C LEU A 65 -11.25 5.98 9.26
N HIS A 66 -10.17 5.95 10.01
CA HIS A 66 -10.07 6.58 11.33
C HIS A 66 -8.85 7.49 11.35
N GLU A 67 -8.98 8.69 11.92
CA GLU A 67 -7.90 9.65 12.08
C GLU A 67 -7.72 9.98 13.57
N GLU A 68 -6.47 9.93 14.04
CA GLU A 68 -6.07 10.32 15.39
C GLU A 68 -4.77 11.15 15.33
N GLY A 69 -4.92 12.47 15.43
CA GLY A 69 -3.81 13.41 15.32
C GLY A 69 -3.13 13.35 13.94
N ASP A 70 -1.83 13.08 13.94
CA ASP A 70 -1.02 12.96 12.72
C ASP A 70 -0.92 11.52 12.18
N VAL A 71 -1.79 10.63 12.65
CA VAL A 71 -1.89 9.25 12.21
C VAL A 71 -3.32 8.95 11.76
N ALA A 72 -3.46 8.15 10.71
CA ALA A 72 -4.73 7.61 10.29
C ALA A 72 -4.57 6.13 9.92
N TRP A 73 -5.63 5.36 10.05
CA TRP A 73 -5.67 4.01 9.50
C TRP A 73 -6.93 3.76 8.70
N ILE A 74 -6.78 3.00 7.63
CA ILE A 74 -7.88 2.59 6.76
C ILE A 74 -7.97 1.08 6.81
N ASN A 75 -9.12 0.57 7.24
CA ASN A 75 -9.47 -0.83 7.07
C ASN A 75 -10.34 -0.96 5.82
N ALA A 76 -9.84 -1.70 4.82
CA ALA A 76 -10.51 -1.90 3.55
C ALA A 76 -10.75 -3.38 3.28
N THR A 77 -11.86 -3.67 2.61
CA THR A 77 -12.19 -4.99 2.08
C THR A 77 -12.57 -4.87 0.61
N GLY A 78 -12.28 -5.93 -0.14
CA GLY A 78 -12.57 -5.98 -1.56
C GLY A 78 -11.97 -7.22 -2.19
N THR A 79 -11.45 -7.06 -3.41
CA THR A 79 -10.82 -8.14 -4.16
C THR A 79 -9.51 -7.71 -4.82
N VAL A 80 -8.60 -8.67 -5.01
CA VAL A 80 -7.42 -8.56 -5.88
C VAL A 80 -7.53 -9.65 -6.95
N ASN A 81 -7.51 -9.27 -8.22
CA ASN A 81 -7.69 -10.19 -9.36
C ASN A 81 -8.92 -11.11 -9.22
N GLY A 82 -9.99 -10.62 -8.57
CA GLY A 82 -11.23 -11.35 -8.32
C GLY A 82 -11.24 -12.24 -7.06
N ALA A 83 -10.12 -12.41 -6.36
CA ALA A 83 -10.04 -13.13 -5.09
C ALA A 83 -10.28 -12.18 -3.90
N PRO A 84 -10.95 -12.62 -2.81
CA PRO A 84 -11.17 -11.80 -1.62
C PRO A 84 -9.86 -11.25 -1.03
N TYR A 85 -9.88 -9.98 -0.62
CA TYR A 85 -8.71 -9.30 -0.08
C TYR A 85 -9.11 -8.32 1.03
N ARG A 86 -8.28 -8.25 2.07
CA ARG A 86 -8.39 -7.23 3.13
C ARG A 86 -7.10 -6.45 3.24
N LEU A 87 -7.20 -5.20 3.66
CA LEU A 87 -6.07 -4.31 3.85
C LEU A 87 -6.25 -3.46 5.10
N THR A 88 -5.21 -3.36 5.91
CA THR A 88 -5.04 -2.26 6.85
C THR A 88 -3.89 -1.38 6.34
N ALA A 89 -4.22 -0.12 6.04
CA ALA A 89 -3.25 0.90 5.71
C ALA A 89 -3.02 1.81 6.91
N VAL A 90 -1.78 2.12 7.26
CA VAL A 90 -1.43 3.18 8.20
C VAL A 90 -0.84 4.35 7.41
N LEU A 91 -1.38 5.52 7.67
CA LEU A 91 -1.03 6.78 7.05
C LEU A 91 -0.49 7.70 8.14
N VAL A 92 0.54 8.47 7.79
CA VAL A 92 1.12 9.46 8.69
C VAL A 92 1.14 10.82 8.02
N ARG A 93 0.93 11.87 8.80
CA ARG A 93 1.05 13.24 8.30
C ARG A 93 2.50 13.68 8.41
N ARG A 94 3.10 14.09 7.30
CA ARG A 94 4.45 14.65 7.20
C ARG A 94 4.39 15.95 6.42
N ARG A 95 4.88 17.03 7.01
CA ARG A 95 4.87 18.39 6.39
C ARG A 95 3.49 18.81 5.87
N GLY A 96 2.42 18.43 6.58
CA GLY A 96 1.03 18.76 6.23
C GLY A 96 0.36 17.83 5.21
N GLU A 97 1.09 16.84 4.69
CA GLU A 97 0.57 15.88 3.71
C GLU A 97 0.46 14.49 4.33
N TRP A 98 -0.60 13.78 4.00
CA TRP A 98 -0.72 12.38 4.35
C TRP A 98 0.18 11.53 3.45
N ARG A 99 0.83 10.53 4.05
CA ARG A 99 1.72 9.58 3.37
C ARG A 99 1.47 8.17 3.87
N TRP A 100 1.69 7.18 2.99
CA TRP A 100 1.70 5.78 3.37
C TRP A 100 2.88 5.48 4.27
N HIS A 101 2.61 4.88 5.43
CA HIS A 101 3.63 4.36 6.32
C HIS A 101 3.64 2.84 6.32
N THR A 102 2.45 2.22 6.42
CA THR A 102 2.32 0.77 6.47
C THR A 102 1.23 0.30 5.54
N PHE A 103 1.57 -0.69 4.71
CA PHE A 103 0.63 -1.51 3.96
C PHE A 103 0.62 -2.91 4.57
N SER A 104 -0.54 -3.39 5.02
CA SER A 104 -0.72 -4.77 5.48
C SER A 104 -1.95 -5.37 4.85
N GLY A 105 -1.77 -5.99 3.69
CA GLY A 105 -2.84 -6.64 2.95
C GLY A 105 -2.70 -8.15 2.94
N GLY A 106 -3.81 -8.85 2.70
CA GLY A 106 -3.74 -10.29 2.49
C GLY A 106 -5.08 -10.94 2.22
N GLU A 107 -5.01 -12.15 1.70
CA GLU A 107 -6.17 -13.03 1.55
C GLU A 107 -6.75 -13.42 2.93
N PRO A 108 -8.06 -13.32 3.13
CA PRO A 108 -8.71 -13.85 4.32
C PRO A 108 -8.67 -15.39 4.30
N ARG A 109 -8.22 -16.00 5.40
CA ARG A 109 -8.27 -17.45 5.62
C ARG A 109 -9.38 -17.80 6.60
#